data_AF-A0A4Q5R8U9-F1
#
_entry.id   AF-A0A4Q5R8U9-F1
#
_cell.length_a   1.000
_cell.length_b   1.000
_cell.length_c   1.000
_cell.angle_alpha   90.00
_cell.angle_beta   90.00
_cell.angle_gamma   90.00
#
_symmetry.space_group_name_H-M   'P 1'
#
loop_
_entity.id
_entity.type
_entity.pdbx_description
1 polymer ?
#
loop_
_entity_poly.entity_id
_entity_poly.type
_entity_poly.pdbx_seq_one_letter_code
_entity_poly.pdbx_strand_id
1 'polypeptide(L)'
;FKLSLDELLLKDLGDTRGTYLSKRRAQKLVSGNSEITFVPMKAAAGYLAGFADPEFIDELNTFTLPMLAPGSYRAFEIVGDSMLPTPSGSVIVGEKVDNFDDVRASNTYIIISRNEGIVYKRVMKSNRTKNKLTLISDNPAYQPYNVDAENIIEIWKATLVMSKANQQQRWDVNQLAGIVNNLQDQVSQLKKKMN
;
A
#
# COMPACT_ATOMS: atom_id res chain seq x y z
N PHE A 1 -52.89 40.16 -20.69
CA PHE A 1 -52.25 38.92 -20.23
C PHE A 1 -51.45 39.21 -18.97
N LYS A 2 -52.07 39.07 -17.80
CA LYS A 2 -51.40 39.18 -16.50
C LYS A 2 -51.13 37.75 -16.03
N LEU A 3 -49.98 37.18 -16.37
CA LEU A 3 -49.48 36.05 -15.57
C LEU A 3 -49.18 36.62 -14.18
N SER A 4 -49.77 36.02 -13.15
CA SER A 4 -49.43 36.36 -11.77
C SER A 4 -48.05 35.81 -11.45
N LEU A 5 -47.30 36.54 -10.62
CA LEU A 5 -45.97 36.14 -10.15
C LEU A 5 -46.00 34.76 -9.46
N ASP A 6 -47.15 34.38 -8.91
CA ASP A 6 -47.40 33.08 -8.28
C ASP A 6 -47.41 31.92 -9.29
N GLU A 7 -47.81 32.15 -10.54
CA GLU A 7 -47.82 31.11 -11.60
C GLU A 7 -46.40 30.83 -12.13
N LEU A 8 -45.52 31.85 -12.09
CA LEU A 8 -44.09 31.73 -12.38
C LEU A 8 -43.31 31.07 -11.23
N LEU A 9 -43.74 31.27 -9.99
CA LEU A 9 -43.18 30.62 -8.79
C LEU A 9 -43.63 29.16 -8.63
N LEU A 10 -44.89 28.83 -8.94
CA LEU A 10 -45.38 27.45 -8.86
C LEU A 10 -44.80 26.55 -9.96
N LYS A 11 -44.44 27.12 -11.13
CA LYS A 11 -43.88 26.34 -12.24
C LYS A 11 -42.41 25.95 -12.02
N ASP A 12 -41.68 26.70 -11.20
CA ASP A 12 -40.27 26.43 -10.86
C ASP A 12 -40.11 25.57 -9.58
N LEU A 13 -41.17 25.44 -8.78
CA LEU A 13 -41.20 24.54 -7.60
C LEU A 13 -41.48 23.07 -7.95
N GLY A 14 -41.77 22.78 -9.23
CA GLY A 14 -42.02 21.44 -9.74
C GLY A 14 -40.77 20.60 -9.99
N ASP A 15 -39.60 21.22 -10.18
CA ASP A 15 -38.41 20.52 -10.71
C ASP A 15 -37.12 20.68 -9.87
N THR A 16 -37.20 21.31 -8.69
CA THR A 16 -36.05 21.45 -7.78
C THR A 16 -36.26 20.76 -6.45
N ARG A 17 -36.75 19.51 -6.44
CA ARG A 17 -36.60 18.58 -5.31
C ARG A 17 -35.30 17.77 -5.39
N GLY A 18 -34.21 18.43 -5.80
CA GLY A 18 -32.87 18.05 -5.37
C GLY A 18 -32.69 18.43 -3.90
N THR A 19 -33.32 17.67 -2.99
CA THR A 19 -33.17 17.76 -1.53
C THR A 19 -31.72 18.08 -1.16
N TYR A 20 -31.45 18.82 -0.07
CA TYR A 20 -30.09 19.07 0.44
C TYR A 20 -29.18 17.81 0.41
N LEU A 21 -29.79 16.63 0.63
CA LEU A 21 -29.20 15.30 0.44
C LEU A 21 -28.71 14.98 -0.99
N SER A 22 -29.42 15.39 -2.04
CA SER A 22 -29.05 15.28 -3.45
C SER A 22 -27.86 16.17 -3.80
N LYS A 23 -27.81 17.41 -3.29
CA LYS A 23 -26.63 18.30 -3.44
C LYS A 23 -25.42 17.73 -2.69
N ARG A 24 -25.60 17.22 -1.47
CA ARG A 24 -24.53 16.52 -0.72
C ARG A 24 -24.08 15.24 -1.42
N ARG A 25 -25.00 14.48 -2.04
CA ARG A 25 -24.66 13.30 -2.86
C ARG A 25 -23.84 13.70 -4.09
N ALA A 26 -24.25 14.74 -4.80
CA ALA A 26 -23.50 15.26 -5.95
C ALA A 26 -22.10 15.74 -5.53
N GLN A 27 -21.97 16.50 -4.44
CA GLN A 27 -20.66 16.92 -3.92
C GLN A 27 -19.78 15.75 -3.45
N LYS A 28 -20.37 14.71 -2.83
CA LYS A 28 -19.64 13.49 -2.45
C LYS A 28 -19.18 12.68 -3.67
N LEU A 29 -19.95 12.68 -4.76
CA LEU A 29 -19.57 12.03 -6.02
C LEU A 29 -18.53 12.84 -6.82
N VAL A 30 -18.52 14.17 -6.65
CA VAL A 30 -17.55 15.09 -7.30
C VAL A 30 -16.20 15.09 -6.58
N SER A 31 -16.17 14.80 -5.28
CA SER A 31 -14.94 14.53 -4.54
C SER A 31 -14.44 13.13 -4.94
N GLY A 32 -13.80 13.05 -6.12
CA GLY A 32 -13.44 11.80 -6.80
C GLY A 32 -12.89 10.75 -5.86
N ASN A 33 -13.56 9.61 -5.79
CA ASN A 33 -13.02 8.45 -5.10
C ASN A 33 -11.80 7.97 -5.88
N SER A 34 -10.63 7.93 -5.24
CA SER A 34 -9.45 7.34 -5.83
C SER A 34 -9.70 5.85 -6.07
N GLU A 35 -9.68 5.46 -7.34
CA GLU A 35 -9.76 4.07 -7.75
C GLU A 35 -8.44 3.37 -7.43
N ILE A 36 -8.55 2.18 -6.83
CA ILE A 36 -7.42 1.38 -6.38
C ILE A 36 -7.42 0.09 -7.20
N THR A 37 -6.39 -0.12 -8.01
CA THR A 37 -6.21 -1.37 -8.75
C THR A 37 -5.66 -2.45 -7.82
N PHE A 38 -6.30 -3.62 -7.80
CA PHE A 38 -5.88 -4.77 -7.01
C PHE A 38 -5.02 -5.73 -7.82
N VAL A 39 -3.78 -5.92 -7.40
CA VAL A 39 -2.82 -6.86 -7.97
C VAL A 39 -2.77 -8.10 -7.07
N PRO A 40 -3.49 -9.19 -7.42
CA PRO A 40 -3.41 -10.44 -6.67
C PRO A 40 -2.05 -11.11 -6.91
N MET A 41 -1.59 -11.93 -5.95
CA MET A 41 -0.27 -12.57 -6.06
C MET A 41 -0.13 -13.40 -7.35
N LYS A 42 -1.18 -14.12 -7.75
CA LYS A 42 -1.18 -14.93 -8.98
C LYS A 42 -0.93 -14.10 -10.24
N ALA A 43 -1.30 -12.83 -10.23
CA ALA A 43 -1.08 -11.89 -11.32
C ALA A 43 0.27 -11.18 -11.22
N ALA A 44 1.03 -11.29 -10.12
CA ALA A 44 2.29 -10.58 -9.93
C ALA A 44 3.34 -10.91 -11.01
N ALA A 45 3.42 -12.18 -11.43
CA ALA A 45 4.31 -12.58 -12.52
C ALA A 45 3.91 -11.94 -13.87
N GLY A 46 2.61 -11.93 -14.17
CA GLY A 46 2.06 -11.24 -15.34
C GLY A 46 2.26 -9.73 -15.28
N TYR A 47 2.10 -9.13 -14.10
CA TYR A 47 2.32 -7.72 -13.84
C TYR A 47 3.78 -7.30 -14.06
N LEU A 48 4.75 -8.16 -13.68
CA LEU A 48 6.17 -7.88 -13.92
C LEU A 48 6.56 -8.04 -15.40
N ALA A 49 5.98 -9.04 -16.09
CA ALA A 49 6.25 -9.30 -17.50
C ALA A 49 5.52 -8.34 -18.45
N GLY A 50 4.29 -7.95 -18.07
CA GLY A 50 3.37 -7.08 -18.81
C GLY A 50 3.24 -5.69 -18.21
N PHE A 51 4.21 -5.23 -17.41
CA PHE A 51 4.19 -3.88 -16.80
C PHE A 51 3.96 -2.75 -17.81
N ALA A 52 4.35 -2.98 -19.06
CA ALA A 52 4.20 -2.03 -20.18
C ALA A 52 2.90 -2.21 -20.97
N ASP A 53 2.01 -3.13 -20.56
CA ASP A 53 0.75 -3.41 -21.23
C ASP A 53 -0.43 -2.83 -20.44
N PRO A 54 -0.99 -1.67 -20.86
CA PRO A 54 -2.15 -1.07 -20.22
C PRO A 54 -3.37 -2.00 -20.19
N GLU A 55 -3.53 -2.88 -21.19
CA GLU A 55 -4.69 -3.78 -21.27
C GLU A 55 -4.71 -4.76 -20.10
N PHE A 56 -3.54 -5.28 -19.70
CA PHE A 56 -3.44 -6.18 -18.55
C PHE A 56 -3.80 -5.48 -17.23
N ILE A 57 -3.44 -4.21 -17.08
CA ILE A 57 -3.74 -3.43 -15.87
C ILE A 57 -5.24 -3.12 -15.80
N ASP A 58 -5.88 -2.88 -16.95
CA ASP A 58 -7.32 -2.60 -17.04
C ASP A 58 -8.19 -3.83 -16.73
N GLU A 59 -7.69 -5.05 -16.95
CA GLU A 59 -8.39 -6.29 -16.56
C GLU A 59 -8.36 -6.57 -15.05
N LEU A 60 -7.50 -5.87 -14.30
CA LEU A 60 -7.40 -6.08 -12.86
C LEU A 60 -8.62 -5.51 -12.13
N ASN A 61 -9.06 -6.23 -11.10
CA ASN A 61 -10.15 -5.77 -10.26
C ASN A 61 -9.80 -4.43 -9.60
N THR A 62 -10.74 -3.50 -9.59
CA THR A 62 -10.59 -2.22 -8.90
C THR A 62 -11.57 -2.10 -7.73
N PHE A 63 -11.20 -1.28 -6.75
CA PHE A 63 -12.08 -0.91 -5.64
C PHE A 63 -11.75 0.50 -5.16
N THR A 64 -12.66 1.11 -4.40
CA THR A 64 -12.46 2.46 -3.86
C THR A 64 -12.50 2.45 -2.35
N LEU A 65 -11.62 3.23 -1.71
CA LEU A 65 -11.67 3.48 -0.27
C LEU A 65 -11.99 4.96 0.00
N PRO A 66 -13.15 5.27 0.62
CA PRO A 66 -13.61 6.65 0.76
C PRO A 66 -12.79 7.51 1.73
N MET A 67 -11.84 6.92 2.44
CA MET A 67 -10.96 7.61 3.40
C MET A 67 -9.60 8.03 2.79
N LEU A 68 -9.33 7.66 1.54
CA LEU A 68 -8.10 8.04 0.86
C LEU A 68 -8.25 9.41 0.19
N ALA A 69 -7.15 10.16 0.17
CA ALA A 69 -7.06 11.39 -0.60
C ALA A 69 -7.08 11.08 -2.11
N PRO A 70 -7.36 12.09 -2.97
CA PRO A 70 -7.13 11.97 -4.41
C PRO A 70 -5.67 11.59 -4.70
N GLY A 71 -5.45 10.51 -5.45
CA GLY A 71 -4.11 10.03 -5.78
C GLY A 71 -4.12 8.72 -6.56
N SER A 72 -2.94 8.29 -7.01
CA SER A 72 -2.76 7.00 -7.69
C SER A 72 -2.44 5.92 -6.65
N TYR A 73 -3.35 4.96 -6.50
CA TYR A 73 -3.21 3.88 -5.53
C TYR A 73 -3.26 2.51 -6.22
N ARG A 74 -2.47 1.59 -5.69
CA ARG A 74 -2.54 0.17 -6.03
C ARG A 74 -2.49 -0.67 -4.77
N ALA A 75 -3.20 -1.79 -4.78
CA ALA A 75 -3.25 -2.73 -3.68
C ALA A 75 -2.59 -4.04 -4.08
N PHE A 76 -1.67 -4.53 -3.26
CA PHE A 76 -0.90 -5.74 -3.56
C PHE A 76 -1.11 -6.77 -2.45
N GLU A 77 -1.45 -7.99 -2.84
CA GLU A 77 -1.45 -9.12 -1.90
C GLU A 77 -0.02 -9.60 -1.66
N ILE A 78 0.42 -9.55 -0.40
CA ILE A 78 1.77 -9.99 -0.01
C ILE A 78 1.76 -11.44 0.46
N VAL A 79 2.87 -12.14 0.20
CA VAL A 79 3.10 -13.50 0.68
C VAL A 79 4.45 -13.59 1.38
N GLY A 80 4.47 -14.34 2.47
CA GLY A 80 5.65 -14.55 3.30
C GLY A 80 5.53 -13.93 4.68
N ASP A 81 6.53 -14.17 5.50
CA ASP A 81 6.62 -13.80 6.92
C ASP A 81 7.71 -12.75 7.18
N SER A 82 8.29 -12.18 6.11
CA SER A 82 9.41 -11.24 6.22
C SER A 82 9.04 -9.89 6.84
N MET A 83 7.75 -9.54 6.89
CA MET A 83 7.26 -8.27 7.44
C MET A 83 6.34 -8.47 8.64
N LEU A 84 6.54 -9.55 9.41
CA LEU A 84 5.85 -9.74 10.69
C LEU A 84 6.03 -8.48 11.58
N PRO A 85 4.96 -7.97 12.21
CA PRO A 85 3.66 -8.62 12.51
C PRO A 85 2.62 -8.60 11.37
N THR A 86 2.95 -8.07 10.19
CA THR A 86 2.07 -8.14 9.02
C THR A 86 2.01 -9.58 8.51
N PRO A 87 0.85 -10.26 8.56
CA PRO A 87 0.78 -11.67 8.17
C PRO A 87 0.80 -11.84 6.65
N SER A 88 1.24 -13.02 6.22
CA SER A 88 1.08 -13.47 4.83
C SER A 88 -0.40 -13.45 4.41
N GLY A 89 -0.68 -13.07 3.16
CA GLY A 89 -2.04 -12.93 2.63
C GLY A 89 -2.71 -11.60 2.98
N SER A 90 -1.99 -10.67 3.61
CA SER A 90 -2.44 -9.29 3.78
C SER A 90 -2.42 -8.55 2.44
N VAL A 91 -3.31 -7.57 2.31
CA VAL A 91 -3.35 -6.67 1.16
C VAL A 91 -2.82 -5.31 1.59
N ILE A 92 -1.77 -4.84 0.93
CA ILE A 92 -1.11 -3.56 1.20
C ILE A 92 -1.55 -2.55 0.14
N VAL A 93 -2.17 -1.46 0.55
CA VAL A 93 -2.48 -0.34 -0.34
C VAL A 93 -1.28 0.60 -0.34
N GLY A 94 -0.75 0.85 -1.53
CA GLY A 94 0.35 1.76 -1.78
C GLY A 94 -0.09 2.97 -2.59
N GLU A 95 0.45 4.14 -2.25
CA GLU A 95 0.36 5.36 -3.04
C GLU A 95 1.59 5.47 -3.95
N LYS A 96 1.40 5.83 -5.21
CA LYS A 96 2.52 5.94 -6.17
C LYS A 96 3.51 7.00 -5.71
N VAL A 97 4.80 6.69 -5.80
CA VAL A 97 5.88 7.64 -5.58
C VAL A 97 6.59 7.89 -6.91
N ASP A 98 6.38 9.06 -7.50
CA ASP A 98 6.94 9.39 -8.81
C ASP A 98 8.44 9.75 -8.73
N ASN A 99 8.86 10.41 -7.65
CA ASN A 99 10.26 10.80 -7.47
C ASN A 99 10.94 9.98 -6.37
N PHE A 100 12.10 9.40 -6.70
CA PHE A 100 12.91 8.64 -5.76
C PHE A 100 13.31 9.46 -4.53
N ASP A 101 13.44 10.78 -4.64
CA ASP A 101 13.77 11.66 -3.51
C ASP A 101 12.65 11.75 -2.45
N ASP A 102 11.40 11.49 -2.84
CA ASP A 102 10.25 11.50 -1.93
C ASP A 102 10.16 10.25 -1.06
N VAL A 103 10.96 9.22 -1.38
CA VAL A 103 11.13 8.05 -0.52
C VAL A 103 11.78 8.49 0.79
N ARG A 104 11.07 8.27 1.89
CA ARG A 104 11.48 8.59 3.27
C ARG A 104 12.06 7.36 3.92
N ALA A 105 13.20 7.54 4.59
CA ALA A 105 13.81 6.47 5.38
C ALA A 105 12.88 6.00 6.50
N SER A 106 13.02 4.74 6.90
CA SER A 106 12.24 4.07 7.95
C SER A 106 10.76 3.90 7.65
N ASN A 107 10.26 4.25 6.45
CA ASN A 107 8.90 3.94 6.02
C ASN A 107 8.83 2.64 5.23
N THR A 108 7.64 2.02 5.18
CA THR A 108 7.41 0.81 4.41
C THR A 108 6.92 1.14 3.00
N TYR A 109 7.44 0.39 2.03
CA TYR A 109 7.19 0.57 0.62
C TYR A 109 6.99 -0.79 -0.04
N ILE A 110 6.21 -0.78 -1.11
CA ILE A 110 6.17 -1.86 -2.09
C ILE A 110 7.10 -1.43 -3.21
N ILE A 111 8.09 -2.25 -3.48
CA ILE A 111 9.11 -2.00 -4.49
C ILE A 111 8.95 -3.04 -5.55
N ILE A 112 8.85 -2.57 -6.79
CA ILE A 112 8.75 -3.41 -7.97
C ILE A 112 10.07 -3.27 -8.69
N SER A 113 10.83 -4.37 -8.77
CA SER A 113 12.14 -4.39 -9.40
C SER A 113 12.23 -5.48 -10.46
N ARG A 114 13.13 -5.30 -11.43
CA ARG A 114 13.35 -6.28 -12.52
C ARG A 114 13.86 -7.63 -12.00
N ASN A 115 14.67 -7.61 -10.95
CA ASN A 115 15.39 -8.79 -10.48
C ASN A 115 14.66 -9.52 -9.35
N GLU A 116 14.01 -8.79 -8.45
CA GLU A 116 13.37 -9.36 -7.25
C GLU A 116 11.84 -9.43 -7.37
N GLY A 117 11.27 -8.78 -8.38
CA GLY A 117 9.84 -8.67 -8.54
C GLY A 117 9.21 -7.69 -7.55
N ILE A 118 8.04 -8.05 -7.03
CA ILE A 118 7.25 -7.20 -6.11
C ILE A 118 7.57 -7.60 -4.66
N VAL A 119 8.18 -6.68 -3.92
CA VAL A 119 8.55 -6.88 -2.51
C VAL A 119 7.98 -5.79 -1.62
N TYR A 120 7.51 -6.16 -0.43
CA TYR A 120 7.08 -5.21 0.61
C TYR A 120 8.14 -5.16 1.71
N LYS A 121 8.80 -4.02 1.90
CA LYS A 121 9.93 -3.84 2.82
C LYS A 121 9.97 -2.44 3.43
N ARG A 122 10.69 -2.29 4.53
CA ARG A 122 11.09 -0.98 5.05
C ARG A 122 12.29 -0.47 4.28
N VAL A 123 12.26 0.80 3.88
CA VAL A 123 13.35 1.41 3.12
C VAL A 123 14.25 2.23 4.04
N MET A 124 15.55 2.04 3.90
CA MET A 124 16.58 2.92 4.46
C MET A 124 17.36 3.58 3.33
N LYS A 125 17.54 4.89 3.45
CA LYS A 125 18.42 5.67 2.57
C LYS A 125 19.76 5.90 3.25
N SER A 126 20.83 5.71 2.48
CA SER A 126 22.18 6.09 2.89
C SER A 126 22.53 7.45 2.30
N ASN A 127 22.98 8.39 3.14
CA ASN A 127 23.46 9.69 2.68
C ASN A 127 24.72 9.59 1.79
N ARG A 128 25.43 8.46 1.83
CA ARG A 128 26.66 8.24 1.05
C ARG A 128 26.39 7.64 -0.33
N THR A 129 25.32 6.87 -0.49
CA THR A 129 24.98 6.18 -1.75
C THR A 129 23.57 6.55 -2.18
N LYS A 130 23.45 7.66 -2.91
CA LYS A 130 22.16 8.19 -3.36
C LYS A 130 21.43 7.27 -4.36
N ASN A 131 22.14 6.39 -5.05
CA ASN A 131 21.57 5.52 -6.09
C ASN A 131 21.18 4.13 -5.59
N LYS A 132 21.21 3.87 -4.28
CA LYS A 132 20.83 2.56 -3.71
C LYS A 132 19.82 2.73 -2.59
N LEU A 133 18.85 1.84 -2.54
CA LEU A 133 17.97 1.66 -1.38
C LEU A 133 18.41 0.43 -0.61
N THR A 134 18.48 0.56 0.72
CA THR A 134 18.62 -0.59 1.61
C THR A 134 17.22 -1.05 2.01
N LEU A 135 16.88 -2.29 1.69
CA LEU A 135 15.61 -2.90 2.03
C LEU A 135 15.78 -3.71 3.31
N ILE A 136 14.95 -3.40 4.29
CA ILE A 136 14.97 -4.01 5.62
C ILE A 136 13.64 -4.71 5.86
N SER A 137 13.74 -5.95 6.33
CA SER A 137 12.63 -6.75 6.76
C SER A 137 12.30 -6.42 8.22
N ASP A 138 11.02 -6.29 8.56
CA ASP A 138 10.63 -6.12 9.98
C ASP A 138 10.83 -7.43 10.78
N ASN A 139 10.88 -8.59 10.09
CA ASN A 139 11.29 -9.86 10.68
C ASN A 139 12.82 -9.99 10.73
N PRO A 140 13.45 -10.09 11.92
CA PRO A 140 14.90 -10.21 12.08
C PRO A 140 15.53 -11.47 11.47
N ALA A 141 14.73 -12.49 11.15
CA ALA A 141 15.22 -13.69 10.47
C ALA A 141 15.71 -13.40 9.04
N TYR A 142 15.32 -12.26 8.47
CA TYR A 142 15.68 -11.85 7.11
C TYR A 142 16.72 -10.72 7.14
N GLN A 143 17.86 -10.95 6.49
CA GLN A 143 18.94 -9.97 6.42
C GLN A 143 18.58 -8.79 5.50
N PRO A 144 18.96 -7.55 5.86
CA PRO A 144 18.90 -6.42 4.96
C PRO A 144 19.73 -6.62 3.70
N TYR A 145 19.27 -6.07 2.58
CA TYR A 145 20.01 -6.10 1.31
C TYR A 145 19.79 -4.80 0.53
N ASN A 146 20.61 -4.56 -0.50
CA ASN A 146 20.56 -3.33 -1.27
C ASN A 146 20.02 -3.56 -2.68
N VAL A 147 19.21 -2.63 -3.15
CA VAL A 147 18.71 -2.58 -4.52
C VAL A 147 19.16 -1.28 -5.17
N ASP A 148 19.73 -1.39 -6.37
CA ASP A 148 20.10 -0.23 -7.20
C ASP A 148 18.85 0.44 -7.76
N ALA A 149 18.81 1.77 -7.73
CA ALA A 149 17.68 2.56 -8.23
C ALA A 149 17.35 2.27 -9.70
N GLU A 150 18.34 1.91 -10.51
CA GLU A 150 18.19 1.55 -11.92
C GLU A 150 17.38 0.26 -12.14
N ASN A 151 17.39 -0.65 -11.16
CA ASN A 151 16.64 -1.91 -11.22
C ASN A 151 15.19 -1.74 -10.74
N ILE A 152 14.86 -0.60 -10.13
CA ILE A 152 13.53 -0.31 -9.59
C ILE A 152 12.66 0.27 -10.71
N ILE A 153 11.51 -0.36 -10.91
CA ILE A 153 10.52 0.01 -11.92
C ILE A 153 9.49 0.95 -11.30
N GLU A 154 8.94 0.58 -10.14
CA GLU A 154 7.97 1.40 -9.40
C GLU A 154 8.23 1.33 -7.89
N ILE A 155 7.86 2.42 -7.22
CA ILE A 155 7.84 2.51 -5.76
C ILE A 155 6.46 2.98 -5.32
N TRP A 156 5.88 2.25 -4.38
CA TRP A 156 4.58 2.57 -3.80
C TRP A 156 4.73 2.71 -2.29
N LYS A 157 4.39 3.87 -1.75
CA LYS A 157 4.42 4.13 -0.31
C LYS A 157 3.23 3.45 0.34
N ALA A 158 3.46 2.55 1.30
CA ALA A 158 2.36 1.88 1.97
C ALA A 158 1.56 2.89 2.82
N THR A 159 0.24 2.96 2.57
CA THR A 159 -0.70 3.83 3.28
C THR A 159 -1.65 3.04 4.17
N LEU A 160 -2.06 1.84 3.73
CA LEU A 160 -2.97 0.98 4.48
C LEU A 160 -2.52 -0.48 4.40
N VAL A 161 -2.72 -1.20 5.50
CA VAL A 161 -2.54 -2.65 5.59
C VAL A 161 -3.88 -3.27 5.95
N MET A 162 -4.39 -4.15 5.08
CA MET A 162 -5.64 -4.87 5.29
C MET A 162 -5.33 -6.35 5.52
N SER A 163 -5.62 -6.81 6.74
CA SER A 163 -5.43 -8.22 7.14
C SER A 163 -6.78 -8.92 7.26
N LYS A 164 -6.85 -10.19 6.86
CA LYS A 164 -8.06 -11.01 7.02
C LYS A 164 -8.25 -11.35 8.50
N ALA A 165 -9.40 -10.96 9.08
CA ALA A 165 -9.63 -10.99 10.52
C ALA A 165 -9.50 -12.39 11.17
N ASN A 166 -9.93 -13.45 10.48
CA ASN A 166 -9.99 -14.81 11.03
C ASN A 166 -8.89 -15.75 10.52
N GLN A 167 -7.86 -15.22 9.84
CA GLN A 167 -6.70 -16.05 9.53
C GLN A 167 -5.84 -16.19 10.78
N GLN A 168 -5.78 -17.40 11.34
CA GLN A 168 -4.86 -17.72 12.42
C GLN A 168 -3.43 -17.42 11.96
N GLN A 169 -2.79 -16.47 12.63
CA GLN A 169 -1.36 -16.25 12.46
C GLN A 169 -0.65 -17.49 13.02
N ARG A 170 -0.24 -18.40 12.14
CA ARG A 170 0.65 -19.48 12.51
C ARG A 170 2.05 -18.91 12.64
N TRP A 171 2.38 -18.43 13.84
CA TRP A 171 3.77 -18.25 14.22
C TRP A 171 4.39 -19.64 14.26
N ASP A 172 5.38 -19.90 13.42
CA ASP A 172 6.09 -21.17 13.49
C ASP A 172 6.81 -21.23 14.84
N VAL A 173 6.50 -22.25 15.66
CA VAL A 173 7.09 -22.44 16.98
C VAL A 173 8.63 -22.53 16.88
N ASN A 174 9.14 -23.02 15.75
CA ASN A 174 10.57 -23.05 15.48
C ASN A 174 11.19 -21.64 15.34
N GLN A 175 10.45 -20.68 14.78
CA GLN A 175 10.90 -19.29 14.70
C GLN A 175 10.91 -18.63 16.07
N LEU A 176 9.90 -18.90 16.92
CA LEU A 176 9.87 -18.41 18.30
C LEU A 176 11.06 -18.95 19.11
N ALA A 177 11.38 -20.24 18.95
CA ALA A 177 12.55 -20.84 19.60
C ALA A 177 13.86 -20.18 19.14
N GLY A 178 14.00 -19.90 17.84
CA GLY A 178 15.16 -19.19 17.30
C GLY A 178 15.35 -17.78 17.87
N ILE A 179 14.26 -17.02 17.99
CA ILE A 179 14.30 -15.66 18.56
C ILE A 179 14.68 -15.70 20.04
N VAL A 180 14.10 -16.62 20.82
CA VAL A 180 14.41 -16.78 22.25
C VAL A 180 15.87 -17.18 22.46
N ASN A 181 16.40 -18.10 21.64
CA ASN A 181 17.80 -18.49 21.71
C ASN A 181 18.74 -17.32 21.38
N ASN A 182 18.44 -16.54 20.33
CA ASN A 182 19.24 -15.35 19.99
C ASN A 182 19.21 -14.29 21.10
N LEU A 183 18.04 -14.06 21.71
CA LEU A 183 17.93 -13.17 22.87
C LEU A 183 18.75 -13.69 24.07
N GLN A 184 18.73 -14.99 24.33
CA GLN A 184 19.50 -15.61 25.40
C GLN A 184 21.01 -15.46 25.18
N ASP A 185 21.48 -15.61 23.94
CA ASP A 185 22.86 -15.40 23.55
C ASP A 185 23.28 -13.93 23.71
N GLN A 186 22.45 -12.99 23.26
CA GLN A 186 22.73 -11.55 23.41
C GLN A 186 22.80 -11.11 24.87
N VAL A 187 21.89 -11.59 25.73
CA VAL A 187 21.91 -11.31 27.17
C VAL A 187 23.14 -11.93 27.85
N SER A 188 23.53 -13.13 27.43
CA SER A 188 24.73 -13.80 27.95
C SER A 188 26.01 -13.03 27.57
N GLN A 189 26.09 -12.54 26.33
CA GLN A 189 27.21 -11.71 25.87
C GLN A 189 27.26 -10.34 26.58
N LEU A 190 26.10 -9.72 26.84
CA LEU A 190 26.01 -8.48 27.63
C LEU A 190 26.47 -8.69 29.08
N LYS A 191 26.00 -9.75 29.74
CA LYS A 191 26.48 -10.11 31.09
C LYS A 191 27.99 -10.32 31.14
N LYS A 192 28.56 -10.95 30.11
CA LYS A 192 30.01 -11.21 30.01
C LYS A 192 30.84 -9.95 29.73
N LYS A 193 30.23 -8.88 29.18
CA LYS A 193 30.88 -7.57 28.98
C LYS A 193 30.74 -6.63 30.18
N MET A 194 29.78 -6.89 31.06
CA MET A 194 29.54 -6.10 32.28
C MET A 194 30.30 -6.58 33.51
N ASN A 195 30.85 -7.80 33.46
CA ASN A 195 31.84 -8.33 34.41
C ASN A 195 33.25 -8.21 33.85
#